data_AF-A0A1J6HSQ1-F1
#
_entry.id   AF-A0A1J6HSQ1-F1
#
_cell.length_a   1.000
_cell.length_b   1.000
_cell.length_c   1.000
_cell.angle_alpha   90.00
_cell.angle_beta   90.00
_cell.angle_gamma   90.00
#
_symmetry.space_group_name_H-M   'P 1'
#
loop_
_entity.id
_entity.type
_entity.pdbx_description
1 polymer ?
#
loop_
_entity_poly.entity_id
_entity_poly.type
_entity_poly.pdbx_seq_one_letter_code
_entity_poly.pdbx_strand_id
1 'polypeptide(L)'
;MELLFSKWVSAFLLCCWLSFFIGHSVVGLNGNSRVRAVNLGGWLVIEGWIKPSLFDDIPNGDMLDGTQVQFKSVTMQKYVSAQNGGGLNVTVDRDDPLEWETFKLWRVSESVFQFRTTEGQFLTCSGDGSIVTATAESPSDSETFYLERNFNNRVHIKLKGGTYIQASNDNILTADFPGTPGWDDNAATFEMMVVGKMQGDYQLANGYGHDKAKEILKKHRNSFITVDDFDFLYRHGINAVRIPVGWWIASDSNPPAPFIGGSLEALDNAFSWAQAYGIKCIIDLHAAPGSQNGMEHSASRDGTVNWQTSPEYISQTLDVIEFLASRYAVHPALLGIELLNEPSAADVPLDVLVPFYKQGYKIVRKYSTTAYVIFCQRIGSADPFELYQANIGSSNTVVDLHYYNLFDRYFDKLTSLENVQFIYKSRQSQIQALNSANGPLVFVGEWVNEWNVTNGSLADYQDFGRVQLDVYNAASFGWSYWTLKCEKKHWDFEWSVRNNYLQLQPGVYVGNSPRKRISRVILLLGVACIWI
;
A
#
# COMPACT_ATOMS: atom_id res chain seq x y z
N MET A 1 63.22 28.05 30.95
CA MET A 1 62.50 27.10 30.09
C MET A 1 61.49 26.39 30.97
N GLU A 2 60.24 26.37 30.51
CA GLU A 2 59.11 25.59 31.03
C GLU A 2 58.50 26.00 32.38
N LEU A 3 57.19 26.12 32.55
CA LEU A 3 56.10 26.35 31.61
C LEU A 3 54.92 26.88 32.46
N LEU A 4 54.50 28.11 32.18
CA LEU A 4 53.22 28.68 32.61
C LEU A 4 52.08 27.96 31.88
N PHE A 5 51.59 26.83 32.39
CA PHE A 5 50.40 26.17 31.83
C PHE A 5 49.51 25.59 32.94
N SER A 6 48.82 26.46 33.68
CA SER A 6 47.78 26.04 34.64
C SER A 6 46.51 26.91 34.60
N LYS A 7 46.26 27.65 33.51
CA LYS A 7 45.03 28.48 33.38
C LYS A 7 44.25 28.31 32.08
N TRP A 8 44.57 27.30 31.26
CA TRP A 8 43.86 27.04 29.99
C TRP A 8 43.23 25.65 29.87
N VAL A 9 43.21 24.84 30.94
CA VAL A 9 42.60 23.49 30.90
C VAL A 9 41.14 23.49 31.38
N SER A 10 40.69 24.54 32.07
CA SER A 10 39.28 24.66 32.53
C SER A 10 38.35 25.38 31.54
N ALA A 11 38.86 25.85 30.39
CA ALA A 11 38.08 26.53 29.36
C ALA A 11 37.86 25.70 28.09
N PHE A 12 38.45 24.51 27.97
CA PHE A 12 38.32 23.64 26.79
C PHE A 12 37.40 22.43 27.02
N LEU A 13 37.00 22.15 28.27
CA LEU A 13 36.05 21.09 28.63
C LEU A 13 34.62 21.60 28.85
N LEU A 14 34.33 22.86 28.49
CA LEU A 14 32.99 23.46 28.60
C LEU A 14 32.40 23.96 27.26
N CYS A 15 33.02 23.62 26.13
CA CYS A 15 32.58 24.08 24.80
C CYS A 15 32.21 22.96 23.79
N CYS A 16 32.24 21.70 24.21
CA CYS A 16 31.66 20.59 23.44
C CYS A 16 30.53 20.02 24.29
N TRP A 17 29.33 19.82 23.72
CA TRP A 17 28.06 19.45 24.37
C TRP A 17 27.04 20.57 24.64
N LEU A 18 27.07 21.63 23.83
CA LEU A 18 25.85 22.39 23.53
C LEU A 18 25.56 22.27 22.03
N SER A 19 25.34 21.04 21.57
CA SER A 19 24.47 20.83 20.43
C SER A 19 23.09 21.28 20.90
N PHE A 20 22.72 22.52 20.60
CA PHE A 20 21.33 22.94 20.68
C PHE A 20 20.55 22.02 19.73
N PHE A 21 19.99 20.94 20.28
CA PHE A 21 18.83 20.32 19.67
C PHE A 21 17.76 21.40 19.72
N ILE A 22 17.62 22.15 18.63
CA ILE A 22 16.42 22.91 18.38
C ILE A 22 15.32 21.84 18.36
N GLY A 23 14.59 21.77 19.46
CA GLY A 23 13.48 20.83 19.62
C GLY A 23 12.42 21.19 18.59
N HIS A 24 12.39 20.45 17.49
CA HIS A 24 11.32 20.57 16.50
C HIS A 24 10.04 20.06 17.18
N SER A 25 9.09 20.97 17.35
CA SER A 25 7.75 20.65 17.82
C SER A 25 6.80 20.69 16.63
N VAL A 26 5.91 19.72 16.55
CA VAL A 26 4.87 19.72 15.52
C VAL A 26 3.70 20.56 16.02
N VAL A 27 3.45 21.67 15.34
CA VAL A 27 2.37 22.60 15.68
C VAL A 27 1.04 21.88 15.51
N GLY A 28 0.20 21.93 16.55
CA GLY A 28 -1.08 21.24 16.57
C GLY A 28 -1.11 20.01 17.48
N LEU A 29 0.05 19.50 17.92
CA LEU A 29 0.13 18.52 19.00
C LEU A 29 0.28 19.20 20.37
N ASN A 30 -0.10 18.49 21.45
CA ASN A 30 -0.02 19.01 22.81
C ASN A 30 1.41 18.90 23.38
N GLY A 31 1.96 20.03 23.84
CA GLY A 31 3.36 20.14 24.26
C GLY A 31 4.30 20.11 23.04
N ASN A 32 5.59 20.37 23.24
CA ASN A 32 6.61 20.36 22.17
C ASN A 32 6.88 18.92 21.65
N SER A 33 5.84 18.18 21.26
CA SER A 33 5.89 16.76 20.90
C SER A 33 5.95 16.56 19.39
N ARG A 34 6.65 15.52 18.97
CA ARG A 34 6.64 14.96 17.61
C ARG A 34 5.47 13.98 17.44
N VAL A 35 5.17 13.66 16.19
CA VAL A 35 4.18 12.64 15.81
C VAL A 35 4.66 11.26 16.28
N ARG A 36 3.80 10.58 17.02
CA ARG A 36 3.86 9.16 17.34
C ARG A 36 2.55 8.57 16.88
N ALA A 37 2.57 7.98 15.69
CA ALA A 37 1.37 7.56 14.99
C ALA A 37 1.35 6.07 14.72
N VAL A 38 0.17 5.60 14.33
CA VAL A 38 -0.04 4.26 13.80
C VAL A 38 -0.88 4.37 12.53
N ASN A 39 -0.51 3.62 11.50
CA ASN A 39 -1.25 3.53 10.26
C ASN A 39 -2.50 2.66 10.45
N LEU A 40 -3.62 3.06 9.85
CA LEU A 40 -4.86 2.28 9.79
C LEU A 40 -4.96 1.53 8.45
N GLY A 41 -3.89 0.81 8.08
CA GLY A 41 -3.78 -0.01 6.87
C GLY A 41 -4.76 -1.18 6.87
N GLY A 42 -5.12 -1.64 5.67
CA GLY A 42 -6.14 -2.68 5.49
C GLY A 42 -7.56 -2.28 5.89
N TRP A 43 -7.86 -1.00 6.19
CA TRP A 43 -9.19 -0.54 6.62
C TRP A 43 -10.02 0.11 5.49
N LEU A 44 -9.64 1.32 5.07
CA LEU A 44 -10.34 2.06 3.99
C LEU A 44 -9.73 1.81 2.60
N VAL A 45 -8.50 1.31 2.59
CA VAL A 45 -7.82 0.67 1.47
C VAL A 45 -7.43 -0.73 1.95
N ILE A 46 -7.78 -1.75 1.17
CA ILE A 46 -7.65 -3.16 1.51
C ILE A 46 -6.34 -3.71 1.00
N GLU A 47 -5.69 -4.49 1.86
CA GLU A 47 -4.57 -5.34 1.51
C GLU A 47 -4.85 -6.75 2.02
N GLY A 48 -4.88 -7.71 1.09
CA GLY A 48 -5.23 -9.09 1.39
C GLY A 48 -4.28 -9.75 2.35
N TRP A 49 -3.00 -9.36 2.39
CA TRP A 49 -2.07 -9.94 3.36
C TRP A 49 -2.30 -9.45 4.80
N ILE A 50 -2.97 -8.30 5.01
CA ILE A 50 -3.34 -7.78 6.34
C ILE A 50 -4.57 -8.53 6.87
N LYS A 51 -5.58 -8.72 6.00
CA LYS A 51 -6.81 -9.46 6.32
C LYS A 51 -7.21 -10.47 5.23
N PRO A 52 -6.49 -11.61 5.10
CA PRO A 52 -6.70 -12.62 4.06
C PRO A 52 -8.14 -13.12 3.96
N SER A 53 -8.78 -13.31 5.11
CA SER A 53 -10.14 -13.84 5.20
C SER A 53 -11.22 -13.04 4.47
N LEU A 54 -10.92 -11.81 4.03
CA LEU A 54 -11.84 -11.06 3.17
C LEU A 54 -12.01 -11.71 1.80
N PHE A 55 -11.07 -12.54 1.36
CA PHE A 55 -11.02 -13.12 0.01
C PHE A 55 -11.41 -14.60 -0.04
N ASP A 56 -11.60 -15.26 1.11
CA ASP A 56 -11.79 -16.72 1.22
C ASP A 56 -13.02 -17.24 0.46
N ASP A 57 -14.11 -16.47 0.45
CA ASP A 57 -15.39 -16.86 -0.14
C ASP A 57 -15.52 -16.46 -1.62
N ILE A 58 -14.46 -15.94 -2.26
CA ILE A 58 -14.50 -15.60 -3.68
C ILE A 58 -14.37 -16.88 -4.52
N PRO A 59 -15.36 -17.20 -5.39
CA PRO A 59 -15.24 -18.34 -6.31
C PRO A 59 -14.01 -18.20 -7.21
N ASN A 60 -13.20 -19.25 -7.35
CA ASN A 60 -11.90 -19.18 -8.02
C ASN A 60 -11.05 -17.99 -7.51
N GLY A 61 -10.99 -17.82 -6.18
CA GLY A 61 -10.29 -16.72 -5.52
C GLY A 61 -8.77 -16.70 -5.69
N ASP A 62 -8.19 -17.77 -6.26
CA ASP A 62 -6.80 -17.80 -6.72
C ASP A 62 -6.62 -17.30 -8.15
N MET A 63 -7.70 -16.85 -8.80
CA MET A 63 -7.76 -16.34 -10.17
C MET A 63 -8.47 -14.96 -10.23
N LEU A 64 -7.99 -14.00 -9.43
CA LEU A 64 -8.47 -12.61 -9.46
C LEU A 64 -7.69 -11.78 -10.47
N ASP A 65 -8.14 -10.55 -10.76
CA ASP A 65 -7.39 -9.64 -11.64
C ASP A 65 -5.94 -9.49 -11.18
N GLY A 66 -5.01 -9.53 -12.14
CA GLY A 66 -3.58 -9.44 -11.88
C GLY A 66 -2.92 -10.73 -11.43
N THR A 67 -3.69 -11.79 -11.18
CA THR A 67 -3.11 -13.12 -10.94
C THR A 67 -2.24 -13.50 -12.13
N GLN A 68 -1.00 -13.88 -11.84
CA GLN A 68 -0.04 -14.31 -12.84
C GLN A 68 -0.12 -15.82 -12.99
N VAL A 69 -0.32 -16.27 -14.23
CA VAL A 69 -0.53 -17.67 -14.58
C VAL A 69 0.41 -18.11 -15.69
N GLN A 70 0.77 -19.38 -15.67
CA GLN A 70 1.55 -20.06 -16.70
C GLN A 70 0.80 -21.31 -17.13
N PHE A 71 0.85 -21.62 -18.43
CA PHE A 71 0.19 -22.80 -19.00
C PHE A 71 1.22 -23.72 -19.62
N LYS A 72 1.17 -25.01 -19.28
CA LYS A 72 2.03 -26.05 -19.86
C LYS A 72 1.17 -27.11 -20.56
N SER A 73 1.46 -27.37 -21.84
CA SER A 73 0.82 -28.46 -22.58
C SER A 73 1.21 -29.81 -21.98
N VAL A 74 0.22 -30.65 -21.66
CA VAL A 74 0.48 -31.98 -21.08
C VAL A 74 1.06 -32.96 -22.09
N THR A 75 0.71 -32.82 -23.37
CA THR A 75 1.20 -33.70 -24.44
C THR A 75 2.60 -33.31 -24.90
N MET A 76 2.85 -32.01 -25.06
CA MET A 76 4.13 -31.50 -25.55
C MET A 76 5.15 -31.29 -24.45
N GLN A 77 4.71 -31.17 -23.20
CA GLN A 77 5.54 -30.80 -22.05
C GLN A 77 6.26 -29.45 -22.23
N LYS A 78 5.64 -28.52 -22.98
CA LYS A 78 6.13 -27.17 -23.25
C LYS A 78 5.18 -26.10 -22.74
N TYR A 79 5.71 -24.94 -22.39
CA TYR A 79 4.96 -23.78 -21.93
C TYR A 79 4.44 -22.93 -23.08
N VAL A 80 3.25 -22.37 -22.88
CA VAL A 80 2.65 -21.35 -23.73
C VAL A 80 3.42 -20.05 -23.57
N SER A 81 3.79 -19.40 -24.69
CA SER A 81 4.62 -18.20 -24.69
C SER A 81 4.08 -17.14 -25.64
N ALA A 82 3.97 -15.90 -25.14
CA ALA A 82 3.87 -14.71 -25.97
C ALA A 82 5.29 -14.18 -26.18
N GLN A 83 5.97 -14.68 -27.21
CA GLN A 83 7.37 -14.35 -27.50
C GLN A 83 7.57 -12.82 -27.57
N ASN A 84 8.70 -12.34 -27.02
CA ASN A 84 8.99 -10.92 -26.82
C ASN A 84 8.00 -10.17 -25.91
N GLY A 85 7.22 -10.91 -25.11
CA GLY A 85 6.22 -10.34 -24.22
C GLY A 85 4.91 -9.94 -24.91
N GLY A 86 4.77 -10.14 -26.23
CA GLY A 86 3.58 -9.83 -27.02
C GLY A 86 3.89 -9.37 -28.45
N GLY A 87 2.84 -9.04 -29.20
CA GLY A 87 2.90 -8.50 -30.57
C GLY A 87 2.98 -9.53 -31.70
N LEU A 88 2.97 -10.83 -31.40
CA LEU A 88 3.13 -11.92 -32.37
C LEU A 88 2.13 -13.07 -32.11
N ASN A 89 2.28 -14.17 -32.85
CA ASN A 89 1.59 -15.43 -32.58
C ASN A 89 2.03 -16.02 -31.23
N VAL A 90 1.14 -16.78 -30.59
CA VAL A 90 1.42 -17.47 -29.33
C VAL A 90 1.92 -18.89 -29.63
N THR A 91 3.07 -19.25 -29.05
CA THR A 91 3.73 -20.53 -29.27
C THR A 91 3.61 -21.44 -28.06
N VAL A 92 3.92 -22.73 -28.25
CA VAL A 92 3.97 -23.77 -27.21
C VAL A 92 5.27 -24.57 -27.36
N ASP A 93 6.40 -23.91 -27.14
CA ASP A 93 7.73 -24.44 -27.49
C ASP A 93 8.80 -24.29 -26.39
N ARG A 94 8.43 -23.70 -25.25
CA ARG A 94 9.38 -23.34 -24.19
C ARG A 94 9.51 -24.43 -23.13
N ASP A 95 10.73 -24.75 -22.73
CA ASP A 95 11.01 -25.75 -21.68
C ASP A 95 10.78 -25.20 -20.27
N ASP A 96 11.21 -23.97 -20.05
CA ASP A 96 11.18 -23.30 -18.76
C ASP A 96 10.39 -21.99 -18.87
N PRO A 97 9.54 -21.67 -17.88
CA PRO A 97 8.75 -20.44 -17.91
C PRO A 97 9.52 -19.27 -17.30
N LEU A 98 9.47 -18.12 -17.97
CA LEU A 98 9.97 -16.83 -17.50
C LEU A 98 8.88 -15.76 -17.74
N GLU A 99 9.28 -14.54 -18.12
CA GLU A 99 8.37 -13.41 -18.29
C GLU A 99 7.43 -13.55 -19.49
N TRP A 100 7.83 -14.24 -20.57
CA TRP A 100 7.01 -14.35 -21.79
C TRP A 100 5.97 -15.46 -21.71
N GLU A 101 6.18 -16.42 -20.81
CA GLU A 101 5.28 -17.54 -20.54
C GLU A 101 4.28 -17.21 -19.41
N THR A 102 4.38 -16.01 -18.84
CA THR A 102 3.55 -15.54 -17.73
C THR A 102 2.50 -14.56 -18.25
N PHE A 103 1.23 -14.86 -17.96
CA PHE A 103 0.09 -14.04 -18.34
C PHE A 103 -0.62 -13.52 -17.09
N LYS A 104 -1.09 -12.29 -17.14
CA LYS A 104 -1.92 -11.68 -16.10
C LYS A 104 -3.39 -11.89 -16.44
N LEU A 105 -4.16 -12.38 -15.47
CA LEU A 105 -5.60 -12.53 -15.64
C LEU A 105 -6.31 -11.19 -15.54
N TRP A 106 -7.20 -10.93 -16.48
CA TRP A 106 -8.26 -9.92 -16.39
C TRP A 106 -9.57 -10.67 -16.23
N ARG A 107 -10.17 -10.58 -15.05
CA ARG A 107 -11.34 -11.39 -14.70
C ARG A 107 -12.61 -10.70 -15.19
N VAL A 108 -13.38 -11.40 -16.02
CA VAL A 108 -14.70 -10.94 -16.51
C VAL A 108 -15.82 -11.54 -15.67
N SER A 109 -15.69 -12.82 -15.29
CA SER A 109 -16.57 -13.50 -14.34
C SER A 109 -15.85 -14.68 -13.69
N GLU A 110 -16.56 -15.55 -12.96
CA GLU A 110 -15.98 -16.73 -12.30
C GLU A 110 -15.19 -17.66 -13.22
N SER A 111 -15.65 -17.84 -14.45
CA SER A 111 -15.07 -18.77 -15.42
C SER A 111 -14.64 -18.09 -16.73
N VAL A 112 -14.62 -16.75 -16.77
CA VAL A 112 -14.36 -15.99 -17.99
C VAL A 112 -13.24 -14.99 -17.76
N PHE A 113 -12.22 -15.06 -18.60
CA PHE A 113 -10.96 -14.34 -18.43
C PHE A 113 -10.45 -13.79 -19.76
N GLN A 114 -9.70 -12.72 -19.65
CA GLN A 114 -8.82 -12.20 -20.69
C GLN A 114 -7.39 -12.38 -20.19
N PHE A 115 -6.46 -12.74 -21.07
CA PHE A 115 -5.07 -13.00 -20.71
C PHE A 115 -4.20 -11.88 -21.25
N ARG A 116 -3.60 -11.11 -20.34
CA ARG A 116 -2.73 -9.98 -20.68
C ARG A 116 -1.27 -10.37 -20.59
N THR A 117 -0.50 -10.02 -21.60
CA THR A 117 0.94 -10.32 -21.68
C THR A 117 1.77 -9.27 -20.93
N THR A 118 3.07 -9.52 -20.83
CA THR A 118 4.02 -8.63 -20.14
C THR A 118 4.15 -7.27 -20.81
N GLU A 119 4.10 -7.20 -22.15
CA GLU A 119 4.08 -5.93 -22.91
C GLU A 119 2.66 -5.33 -23.03
N GLY A 120 1.69 -5.92 -22.34
CA GLY A 120 0.36 -5.34 -22.14
C GLY A 120 -0.68 -5.66 -23.22
N GLN A 121 -0.34 -6.44 -24.24
CA GLN A 121 -1.30 -6.95 -25.22
C GLN A 121 -2.15 -8.08 -24.64
N PHE A 122 -3.24 -8.41 -25.33
CA PHE A 122 -4.14 -9.50 -24.97
C PHE A 122 -4.00 -10.67 -25.92
N LEU A 123 -4.18 -11.87 -25.38
CA LEU A 123 -4.39 -13.05 -26.20
C LEU A 123 -5.67 -12.88 -27.02
N THR A 124 -5.59 -13.09 -28.33
CA THR A 124 -6.66 -12.88 -29.31
C THR A 124 -6.90 -14.16 -30.08
N CYS A 125 -8.16 -14.54 -30.25
CA CYS A 125 -8.57 -15.58 -31.17
C CYS A 125 -9.80 -15.14 -31.96
N SER A 126 -9.66 -15.01 -33.29
CA SER A 126 -10.71 -14.48 -34.17
C SER A 126 -11.91 -15.42 -34.38
N GLY A 127 -11.83 -16.67 -33.91
CA GLY A 127 -12.89 -17.67 -34.04
C GLY A 127 -12.35 -19.07 -34.34
N ASP A 128 -13.26 -19.99 -34.63
CA ASP A 128 -12.95 -21.39 -34.91
C ASP A 128 -11.92 -21.54 -36.05
N GLY A 129 -10.95 -22.44 -35.88
CA GLY A 129 -9.85 -22.65 -36.82
C GLY A 129 -8.73 -21.61 -36.75
N SER A 130 -8.88 -20.54 -35.95
CA SER A 130 -7.91 -19.46 -35.91
C SER A 130 -6.72 -19.79 -35.02
N ILE A 131 -5.57 -19.19 -35.35
CA ILE A 131 -4.38 -19.17 -34.51
C ILE A 131 -4.60 -18.15 -33.38
N VAL A 132 -4.12 -18.44 -32.18
CA VAL A 132 -4.10 -17.49 -31.07
C VAL A 132 -2.89 -16.57 -31.21
N THR A 133 -3.12 -15.27 -31.17
CA THR A 133 -2.08 -14.23 -31.22
C THR A 133 -2.09 -13.40 -29.94
N ALA A 134 -1.09 -12.54 -29.76
CA ALA A 134 -0.96 -11.63 -28.61
C ALA A 134 -0.80 -10.18 -29.08
N THR A 135 -1.71 -9.70 -29.93
CA THR A 135 -1.55 -8.43 -30.66
C THR A 135 -2.50 -7.32 -30.24
N ALA A 136 -3.60 -7.63 -29.55
CA ALA A 136 -4.61 -6.63 -29.22
C ALA A 136 -4.18 -5.75 -28.05
N GLU A 137 -4.26 -4.42 -28.18
CA GLU A 137 -3.97 -3.47 -27.09
C GLU A 137 -5.12 -3.30 -26.10
N SER A 138 -6.33 -3.72 -26.49
CA SER A 138 -7.54 -3.63 -25.68
C SER A 138 -8.39 -4.88 -25.89
N PRO A 139 -9.04 -5.40 -24.84
CA PRO A 139 -9.79 -6.63 -24.96
C PRO A 139 -11.21 -6.41 -25.50
N SER A 140 -11.69 -7.38 -26.27
CA SER A 140 -13.05 -7.48 -26.79
C SER A 140 -13.58 -8.93 -26.68
N ASP A 141 -14.63 -9.27 -27.43
CA ASP A 141 -15.15 -10.65 -27.51
C ASP A 141 -14.06 -11.64 -28.00
N SER A 142 -13.16 -11.22 -28.90
CA SER A 142 -12.08 -12.07 -29.44
C SER A 142 -10.93 -12.32 -28.46
N GLU A 143 -10.82 -11.52 -27.41
CA GLU A 143 -9.79 -11.66 -26.35
C GLU A 143 -10.33 -12.36 -25.10
N THR A 144 -11.59 -12.80 -25.16
CA THR A 144 -12.31 -13.33 -24.00
C THR A 144 -12.47 -14.84 -24.10
N PHE A 145 -11.97 -15.53 -23.08
CA PHE A 145 -11.91 -16.99 -23.02
C PHE A 145 -12.66 -17.53 -21.81
N TYR A 146 -13.24 -18.71 -21.97
CA TYR A 146 -13.83 -19.47 -20.88
C TYR A 146 -12.79 -20.47 -20.40
N LEU A 147 -12.58 -20.53 -19.09
CA LEU A 147 -11.66 -21.47 -18.46
C LEU A 147 -12.43 -22.49 -17.64
N GLU A 148 -12.21 -23.76 -17.95
CA GLU A 148 -12.66 -24.89 -17.16
C GLU A 148 -11.46 -25.46 -16.43
N ARG A 149 -11.55 -25.67 -15.10
CA ARG A 149 -10.44 -26.17 -14.28
C ARG A 149 -10.89 -27.35 -13.43
N ASN A 150 -10.09 -28.41 -13.40
CA ASN A 150 -10.32 -29.54 -12.51
C ASN A 150 -9.48 -29.45 -11.23
N PHE A 151 -9.70 -30.41 -10.32
CA PHE A 151 -9.04 -30.50 -9.01
C PHE A 151 -7.51 -30.74 -9.07
N ASN A 152 -6.96 -31.13 -10.22
CA ASN A 152 -5.53 -31.34 -10.43
C ASN A 152 -4.85 -30.14 -11.12
N ASN A 153 -5.48 -28.96 -11.13
CA ASN A 153 -5.02 -27.76 -11.85
C ASN A 153 -4.86 -27.95 -13.36
N ARG A 154 -5.52 -28.96 -13.94
CA ARG A 154 -5.65 -29.05 -15.39
C ARG A 154 -6.76 -28.12 -15.83
N VAL A 155 -6.53 -27.48 -16.97
CA VAL A 155 -7.46 -26.54 -17.55
C VAL A 155 -7.74 -26.84 -19.01
N HIS A 156 -8.94 -26.48 -19.42
CA HIS A 156 -9.34 -26.34 -20.81
C HIS A 156 -9.72 -24.88 -21.06
N ILE A 157 -9.21 -24.32 -22.14
CA ILE A 157 -9.50 -22.96 -22.59
C ILE A 157 -10.43 -23.07 -23.79
N LYS A 158 -11.57 -22.37 -23.78
CA LYS A 158 -12.51 -22.39 -24.91
C LYS A 158 -13.03 -21.00 -25.28
N LEU A 159 -13.41 -20.86 -26.54
CA LEU A 159 -14.05 -19.66 -27.06
C LEU A 159 -15.52 -19.59 -26.63
N LYS A 160 -16.14 -18.42 -26.80
CA LYS A 160 -17.59 -18.21 -26.61
C LYS A 160 -18.45 -19.16 -27.46
N GLY A 161 -17.97 -19.55 -28.64
CA GLY A 161 -18.61 -20.55 -29.52
C GLY A 161 -18.55 -21.99 -29.01
N GLY A 162 -17.79 -22.26 -27.95
CA GLY A 162 -17.61 -23.60 -27.37
C GLY A 162 -16.40 -24.37 -27.87
N THR A 163 -15.72 -23.89 -28.92
CA THR A 163 -14.52 -24.51 -29.48
C THR A 163 -13.34 -24.39 -28.51
N TYR A 164 -12.64 -25.50 -28.29
CA TYR A 164 -11.51 -25.59 -27.38
C TYR A 164 -10.19 -25.25 -28.08
N ILE A 165 -9.32 -24.54 -27.35
CA ILE A 165 -7.94 -24.24 -27.76
C ILE A 165 -7.09 -25.50 -27.60
N GLN A 166 -6.24 -25.79 -28.58
CA GLN A 166 -5.24 -26.85 -28.51
C GLN A 166 -3.83 -26.35 -28.82
N ALA A 167 -2.84 -27.06 -28.31
CA ALA A 167 -1.46 -26.96 -28.75
C ALA A 167 -1.27 -27.88 -29.99
N SER A 168 -1.10 -27.26 -31.15
CA SER A 168 -0.95 -27.96 -32.42
C SER A 168 0.46 -28.56 -32.60
N ASN A 169 0.60 -29.46 -33.57
CA ASN A 169 1.89 -30.06 -33.93
C ASN A 169 2.91 -29.04 -34.49
N ASP A 170 2.45 -27.85 -34.90
CA ASP A 170 3.30 -26.75 -35.38
C ASP A 170 3.78 -25.85 -34.21
N ASN A 171 3.62 -26.29 -32.96
CA ASN A 171 3.97 -25.57 -31.74
C ASN A 171 3.26 -24.21 -31.59
N ILE A 172 2.04 -24.08 -32.11
CA ILE A 172 1.20 -22.89 -31.96
C ILE A 172 -0.14 -23.25 -31.31
N LEU A 173 -0.78 -22.26 -30.67
CA LEU A 173 -2.15 -22.42 -30.18
C LEU A 173 -3.17 -22.17 -31.29
N THR A 174 -4.12 -23.09 -31.45
CA THR A 174 -5.23 -23.00 -32.42
C THR A 174 -6.57 -23.32 -31.77
N ALA A 175 -7.64 -22.72 -32.29
CA ALA A 175 -9.01 -22.91 -31.79
C ALA A 175 -9.80 -23.91 -32.65
N ASP A 176 -9.39 -25.17 -32.66
CA ASP A 176 -9.97 -26.20 -33.55
C ASP A 176 -9.94 -27.61 -32.96
N PHE A 177 -9.84 -27.74 -31.62
CA PHE A 177 -9.89 -29.05 -31.00
C PHE A 177 -11.26 -29.73 -31.27
N PRO A 178 -11.28 -31.00 -31.71
CA PRO A 178 -12.52 -31.67 -32.09
C PRO A 178 -13.34 -32.09 -30.88
N GLY A 179 -14.55 -31.53 -30.75
CA GLY A 179 -15.50 -31.91 -29.72
C GLY A 179 -15.11 -31.42 -28.31
N THR A 180 -15.57 -32.12 -27.28
CA THR A 180 -15.27 -31.80 -25.88
C THR A 180 -14.10 -32.66 -25.39
N PRO A 181 -12.98 -32.06 -24.97
CA PRO A 181 -11.85 -32.82 -24.43
C PRO A 181 -12.22 -33.53 -23.13
N GLY A 182 -11.67 -34.73 -22.94
CA GLY A 182 -11.59 -35.34 -21.62
C GLY A 182 -10.48 -34.69 -20.78
N TRP A 183 -10.36 -35.13 -19.52
CA TRP A 183 -9.25 -34.71 -18.63
C TRP A 183 -7.98 -35.57 -18.77
N ASP A 184 -7.96 -36.46 -19.78
CA ASP A 184 -6.79 -37.24 -20.20
C ASP A 184 -5.72 -36.35 -20.85
N ASP A 185 -4.55 -36.94 -21.14
CA ASP A 185 -3.47 -36.22 -21.82
C ASP A 185 -3.81 -36.04 -23.30
N ASN A 186 -4.38 -34.89 -23.63
CA ASN A 186 -4.75 -34.51 -25.00
C ASN A 186 -4.28 -33.09 -25.33
N ALA A 187 -4.32 -32.73 -26.62
CA ALA A 187 -3.78 -31.48 -27.13
C ALA A 187 -4.48 -30.21 -26.61
N ALA A 188 -5.72 -30.32 -26.10
CA ALA A 188 -6.46 -29.21 -25.49
C ALA A 188 -6.27 -29.10 -23.97
N THR A 189 -5.52 -30.01 -23.35
CA THR A 189 -5.33 -30.04 -21.89
C THR A 189 -4.01 -29.38 -21.50
N PHE A 190 -4.11 -28.42 -20.59
CA PHE A 190 -2.95 -27.69 -20.06
C PHE A 190 -2.90 -27.82 -18.54
N GLU A 191 -1.70 -27.85 -17.97
CA GLU A 191 -1.48 -27.60 -16.55
C GLU A 191 -1.37 -26.08 -16.34
N MET A 192 -2.18 -25.55 -15.43
CA MET A 192 -2.13 -24.14 -15.05
C MET A 192 -1.41 -23.97 -13.71
N MET A 193 -0.41 -23.11 -13.69
CA MET A 193 0.31 -22.72 -12.49
C MET A 193 0.02 -21.27 -12.14
N VAL A 194 -0.33 -21.00 -10.88
CA VAL A 194 -0.44 -19.64 -10.34
C VAL A 194 0.89 -19.27 -9.72
N VAL A 195 1.56 -18.26 -10.26
CA VAL A 195 2.93 -17.85 -9.86
C VAL A 195 2.98 -16.50 -9.16
N GLY A 196 1.87 -15.75 -9.19
CA GLY A 196 1.72 -14.49 -8.48
C GLY A 196 0.26 -14.15 -8.27
N LYS A 197 -0.06 -13.48 -7.17
CA LYS A 197 -1.42 -13.06 -6.82
C LYS A 197 -1.42 -11.60 -6.39
N MET A 198 -2.56 -10.95 -6.59
CA MET A 198 -2.83 -9.59 -6.13
C MET A 198 -4.16 -9.60 -5.36
N GLN A 199 -4.19 -8.94 -4.20
CA GLN A 199 -5.37 -8.92 -3.34
C GLN A 199 -5.54 -7.53 -2.73
N GLY A 200 -6.23 -6.63 -3.44
CA GLY A 200 -6.61 -5.31 -2.93
C GLY A 200 -8.08 -4.99 -3.19
N ASP A 201 -8.47 -3.72 -3.08
CA ASP A 201 -9.85 -3.27 -3.32
C ASP A 201 -10.37 -3.68 -4.70
N TYR A 202 -9.55 -3.57 -5.75
CA TYR A 202 -9.96 -3.92 -7.10
C TYR A 202 -10.33 -5.40 -7.21
N GLN A 203 -9.44 -6.29 -6.75
CA GLN A 203 -9.64 -7.73 -6.83
C GLN A 203 -10.79 -8.22 -5.95
N LEU A 204 -10.94 -7.64 -4.75
CA LEU A 204 -12.06 -7.98 -3.87
C LEU A 204 -13.39 -7.58 -4.52
N ALA A 205 -13.48 -6.35 -5.01
CA ALA A 205 -14.73 -5.82 -5.53
C ALA A 205 -15.15 -6.49 -6.84
N ASN A 206 -14.21 -6.72 -7.77
CA ASN A 206 -14.51 -7.45 -9.00
C ASN A 206 -14.74 -8.95 -8.75
N GLY A 207 -13.99 -9.55 -7.82
CA GLY A 207 -14.08 -10.97 -7.48
C GLY A 207 -15.45 -11.38 -6.93
N TYR A 208 -16.00 -10.61 -6.00
CA TYR A 208 -17.34 -10.84 -5.46
C TYR A 208 -18.48 -10.28 -6.33
N GLY A 209 -18.18 -9.26 -7.15
CA GLY A 209 -19.19 -8.41 -7.75
C GLY A 209 -19.75 -7.38 -6.75
N HIS A 210 -20.38 -6.33 -7.29
CA HIS A 210 -20.72 -5.11 -6.57
C HIS A 210 -21.51 -5.34 -5.27
N ASP A 211 -22.62 -6.06 -5.31
CA ASP A 211 -23.54 -6.16 -4.18
C ASP A 211 -22.95 -6.95 -3.00
N LYS A 212 -22.24 -8.05 -3.30
CA LYS A 212 -21.60 -8.87 -2.27
C LYS A 212 -20.36 -8.17 -1.69
N ALA A 213 -19.56 -7.51 -2.55
CA ALA A 213 -18.44 -6.69 -2.09
C ALA A 213 -18.91 -5.55 -1.16
N LYS A 214 -20.05 -4.91 -1.47
CA LYS A 214 -20.68 -3.89 -0.62
C LYS A 214 -21.05 -4.40 0.76
N GLU A 215 -21.63 -5.59 0.86
CA GLU A 215 -21.94 -6.23 2.15
C GLU A 215 -20.66 -6.46 2.98
N ILE A 216 -19.65 -7.06 2.34
CA ILE A 216 -18.37 -7.43 2.97
C ILE A 216 -17.62 -6.20 3.46
N LEU A 217 -17.42 -5.21 2.59
CA LEU A 217 -16.68 -3.99 2.92
C LEU A 217 -17.40 -3.14 3.96
N LYS A 218 -18.74 -3.08 3.93
CA LYS A 218 -19.51 -2.41 4.99
C LYS A 218 -19.28 -3.09 6.34
N LYS A 219 -19.34 -4.42 6.40
CA LYS A 219 -19.07 -5.17 7.65
C LYS A 219 -17.64 -4.94 8.12
N HIS A 220 -16.66 -5.00 7.21
CA HIS A 220 -15.24 -4.78 7.52
C HIS A 220 -14.99 -3.39 8.09
N ARG A 221 -15.43 -2.33 7.38
CA ARG A 221 -15.22 -0.95 7.81
C ARG A 221 -15.85 -0.65 9.17
N ASN A 222 -16.98 -1.28 9.50
CA ASN A 222 -17.67 -1.09 10.78
C ASN A 222 -17.10 -1.90 11.96
N SER A 223 -16.21 -2.86 11.70
CA SER A 223 -15.76 -3.81 12.74
C SER A 223 -14.24 -3.93 12.88
N PHE A 224 -13.48 -3.57 11.84
CA PHE A 224 -12.03 -3.69 11.84
C PHE A 224 -11.35 -2.62 12.68
N ILE A 225 -11.69 -1.34 12.43
CA ILE A 225 -11.30 -0.20 13.27
C ILE A 225 -12.55 0.40 13.91
N THR A 226 -12.47 0.66 15.21
CA THR A 226 -13.56 1.10 16.06
C THR A 226 -13.09 2.18 17.03
N VAL A 227 -14.02 2.78 17.77
CA VAL A 227 -13.68 3.76 18.81
C VAL A 227 -12.80 3.18 19.95
N ASP A 228 -12.90 1.88 20.22
CA ASP A 228 -12.09 1.22 21.26
C ASP A 228 -10.61 1.18 20.86
N ASP A 229 -10.32 1.19 19.56
CA ASP A 229 -8.96 1.27 19.05
C ASP A 229 -8.34 2.65 19.34
N PHE A 230 -9.13 3.73 19.26
CA PHE A 230 -8.68 5.07 19.64
C PHE A 230 -8.44 5.20 21.15
N ASP A 231 -9.24 4.53 22.00
CA ASP A 231 -8.95 4.42 23.45
C ASP A 231 -7.64 3.67 23.69
N PHE A 232 -7.42 2.56 22.99
CA PHE A 232 -6.17 1.81 23.06
C PHE A 232 -4.99 2.69 22.68
N LEU A 233 -5.02 3.37 21.53
CA LEU A 233 -3.96 4.25 21.06
C LEU A 233 -3.66 5.38 22.06
N TYR A 234 -4.72 6.05 22.56
CA TYR A 234 -4.60 7.11 23.56
C TYR A 234 -3.89 6.65 24.83
N ARG A 235 -4.27 5.48 25.36
CA ARG A 235 -3.67 4.91 26.58
C ARG A 235 -2.20 4.53 26.43
N HIS A 236 -1.75 4.29 25.20
CA HIS A 236 -0.37 3.93 24.88
C HIS A 236 0.46 5.13 24.38
N GLY A 237 -0.07 6.36 24.52
CA GLY A 237 0.67 7.58 24.22
C GLY A 237 0.82 7.88 22.72
N ILE A 238 0.05 7.21 21.87
CA ILE A 238 -0.10 7.54 20.45
C ILE A 238 -0.93 8.82 20.34
N ASN A 239 -0.44 9.77 19.54
CA ASN A 239 -1.02 11.11 19.43
C ASN A 239 -1.55 11.43 18.02
N ALA A 240 -1.34 10.54 17.05
CA ALA A 240 -1.92 10.66 15.72
C ALA A 240 -2.20 9.29 15.08
N VAL A 241 -3.01 9.27 14.04
CA VAL A 241 -3.23 8.13 13.13
C VAL A 241 -3.00 8.59 11.70
N ARG A 242 -2.37 7.74 10.88
CA ARG A 242 -2.28 7.90 9.42
C ARG A 242 -3.32 7.00 8.77
N ILE A 243 -4.19 7.57 7.94
CA ILE A 243 -5.38 6.90 7.41
C ILE A 243 -5.29 6.82 5.89
N PRO A 244 -4.86 5.66 5.35
CA PRO A 244 -4.89 5.39 3.92
C PRO A 244 -6.30 5.52 3.35
N VAL A 245 -6.47 6.26 2.26
CA VAL A 245 -7.73 6.38 1.50
C VAL A 245 -7.46 6.23 0.01
N GLY A 246 -8.38 5.58 -0.70
CA GLY A 246 -8.33 5.47 -2.15
C GLY A 246 -9.06 6.61 -2.84
N TRP A 247 -8.64 6.97 -4.05
CA TRP A 247 -9.20 8.07 -4.85
C TRP A 247 -10.72 8.02 -5.03
N TRP A 248 -11.29 6.81 -5.03
CA TRP A 248 -12.73 6.59 -5.17
C TRP A 248 -13.57 7.21 -4.04
N ILE A 249 -12.95 7.53 -2.89
CA ILE A 249 -13.62 8.17 -1.74
C ILE A 249 -14.31 9.49 -2.10
N ALA A 250 -13.79 10.24 -3.07
CA ALA A 250 -14.37 11.52 -3.50
C ALA A 250 -15.68 11.35 -4.29
N SER A 251 -16.00 10.13 -4.71
CA SER A 251 -17.23 9.78 -5.45
C SER A 251 -18.23 9.01 -4.60
N ASP A 252 -18.05 8.97 -3.28
CA ASP A 252 -19.01 8.33 -2.38
C ASP A 252 -20.41 8.98 -2.47
N SER A 253 -21.50 8.19 -2.43
CA SER A 253 -21.56 6.74 -2.18
C SER A 253 -21.44 5.84 -3.41
N ASN A 254 -21.24 6.40 -4.61
CA ASN A 254 -21.32 5.68 -5.89
C ASN A 254 -20.03 5.88 -6.70
N PRO A 255 -18.90 5.34 -6.23
CA PRO A 255 -17.66 5.44 -6.97
C PRO A 255 -17.69 4.68 -8.31
N PRO A 256 -16.75 4.97 -9.22
CA PRO A 256 -16.62 4.20 -10.45
C PRO A 256 -16.35 2.71 -10.18
N ALA A 257 -16.94 1.84 -10.99
CA ALA A 257 -16.73 0.40 -10.89
C ALA A 257 -15.24 0.03 -11.10
N PRO A 258 -14.73 -1.02 -10.42
CA PRO A 258 -15.46 -1.90 -9.50
C PRO A 258 -15.52 -1.37 -8.06
N PHE A 259 -14.95 -0.20 -7.76
CA PHE A 259 -14.82 0.29 -6.38
C PHE A 259 -16.16 0.42 -5.66
N ILE A 260 -16.11 0.30 -4.33
CA ILE A 260 -17.29 0.24 -3.47
C ILE A 260 -17.25 1.38 -2.45
N GLY A 261 -18.29 2.20 -2.47
CA GLY A 261 -18.37 3.39 -1.62
C GLY A 261 -18.61 3.08 -0.15
N GLY A 262 -18.54 4.13 0.68
CA GLY A 262 -18.73 4.06 2.14
C GLY A 262 -17.43 4.27 2.94
N SER A 263 -16.32 4.61 2.28
CA SER A 263 -15.08 4.98 2.97
C SER A 263 -15.16 6.38 3.59
N LEU A 264 -15.96 7.29 3.00
CA LEU A 264 -16.11 8.66 3.50
C LEU A 264 -16.78 8.72 4.87
N GLU A 265 -17.87 7.96 5.07
CA GLU A 265 -18.55 7.87 6.37
C GLU A 265 -17.62 7.30 7.45
N ALA A 266 -16.85 6.27 7.11
CA ALA A 266 -15.87 5.69 8.02
C ALA A 266 -14.73 6.67 8.38
N LEU A 267 -14.28 7.47 7.41
CA LEU A 267 -13.31 8.54 7.66
C LEU A 267 -13.88 9.64 8.58
N ASP A 268 -15.12 10.09 8.36
CA ASP A 268 -15.79 11.06 9.23
C ASP A 268 -15.88 10.55 10.69
N ASN A 269 -16.17 9.26 10.87
CA ASN A 269 -16.17 8.60 12.18
C ASN A 269 -14.77 8.60 12.82
N ALA A 270 -13.71 8.30 12.06
CA ALA A 270 -12.34 8.37 12.56
C ALA A 270 -11.97 9.76 13.05
N PHE A 271 -12.33 10.81 12.31
CA PHE A 271 -12.10 12.20 12.73
C PHE A 271 -12.84 12.56 14.02
N SER A 272 -14.07 12.05 14.18
CA SER A 272 -14.86 12.22 15.40
C SER A 272 -14.23 11.52 16.61
N TRP A 273 -13.77 10.27 16.45
CA TRP A 273 -13.05 9.53 17.50
C TRP A 273 -11.71 10.19 17.84
N ALA A 274 -10.96 10.60 16.83
CA ALA A 274 -9.69 11.29 16.99
C ALA A 274 -9.85 12.56 17.85
N GLN A 275 -10.84 13.40 17.53
CA GLN A 275 -11.17 14.59 18.32
C GLN A 275 -11.53 14.23 19.77
N ALA A 276 -12.32 13.18 19.99
CA ALA A 276 -12.75 12.77 21.33
C ALA A 276 -11.57 12.34 22.23
N TYR A 277 -10.55 11.71 21.66
CA TYR A 277 -9.35 11.26 22.37
C TYR A 277 -8.15 12.21 22.28
N GLY A 278 -8.29 13.34 21.57
CA GLY A 278 -7.18 14.27 21.34
C GLY A 278 -6.07 13.69 20.45
N ILE A 279 -6.40 12.69 19.63
CA ILE A 279 -5.57 12.11 18.59
C ILE A 279 -5.76 12.95 17.32
N LYS A 280 -4.71 13.11 16.53
CA LYS A 280 -4.77 13.77 15.21
C LYS A 280 -4.87 12.78 14.05
N CYS A 281 -5.36 13.26 12.92
CA CYS A 281 -5.47 12.50 11.68
C CYS A 281 -4.54 13.07 10.61
N ILE A 282 -3.75 12.19 10.00
CA ILE A 282 -3.10 12.41 8.71
C ILE A 282 -3.92 11.63 7.69
N ILE A 283 -4.51 12.33 6.72
CA ILE A 283 -5.19 11.67 5.59
C ILE A 283 -4.12 11.35 4.56
N ASP A 284 -4.04 10.10 4.13
CA ASP A 284 -3.07 9.66 3.15
C ASP A 284 -3.76 9.16 1.88
N LEU A 285 -3.53 9.85 0.75
CA LEU A 285 -4.04 9.40 -0.55
C LEU A 285 -3.19 8.22 -1.04
N HIS A 286 -3.62 7.03 -0.63
CA HIS A 286 -2.85 5.80 -0.73
C HIS A 286 -2.96 5.13 -2.11
N ALA A 287 -4.07 5.35 -2.81
CA ALA A 287 -4.31 4.83 -4.14
C ALA A 287 -4.81 5.94 -5.08
N ALA A 288 -4.13 6.11 -6.21
CA ALA A 288 -4.49 7.04 -7.27
C ALA A 288 -5.06 6.31 -8.51
N PRO A 289 -5.89 6.96 -9.34
CA PRO A 289 -6.40 6.37 -10.58
C PRO A 289 -5.24 5.96 -11.50
N GLY A 290 -5.35 4.78 -12.10
CA GLY A 290 -4.26 4.18 -12.90
C GLY A 290 -3.14 3.53 -12.07
N SER A 291 -3.15 3.68 -10.74
CA SER A 291 -2.13 3.24 -9.79
C SER A 291 -0.75 3.88 -10.02
N GLN A 292 -0.16 4.37 -8.93
CA GLN A 292 1.13 5.03 -8.94
C GLN A 292 2.31 4.07 -8.72
N ASN A 293 2.06 2.80 -8.39
CA ASN A 293 3.13 1.84 -8.10
C ASN A 293 2.86 0.38 -8.49
N GLY A 294 1.67 0.06 -9.00
CA GLY A 294 1.37 -1.27 -9.54
C GLY A 294 1.00 -2.29 -8.48
N MET A 295 1.04 -1.96 -7.19
CA MET A 295 0.76 -2.90 -6.12
C MET A 295 -0.72 -2.89 -5.72
N GLU A 296 -1.14 -3.90 -4.96
CA GLU A 296 -2.53 -4.03 -4.48
C GLU A 296 -2.97 -2.84 -3.62
N HIS A 297 -2.07 -2.27 -2.83
CA HIS A 297 -2.37 -1.12 -1.95
C HIS A 297 -2.56 0.20 -2.70
N SER A 298 -2.15 0.30 -3.98
CA SER A 298 -2.52 1.41 -4.86
C SER A 298 -3.73 1.07 -5.74
N ALA A 299 -4.39 -0.04 -5.44
CA ALA A 299 -5.51 -0.60 -6.17
C ALA A 299 -5.23 -0.84 -7.66
N SER A 300 -4.00 -1.24 -7.99
CA SER A 300 -3.70 -1.70 -9.34
C SER A 300 -4.59 -2.88 -9.71
N ARG A 301 -5.04 -2.91 -10.97
CA ARG A 301 -5.79 -4.04 -11.50
C ARG A 301 -4.90 -5.26 -11.68
N ASP A 302 -3.69 -5.05 -12.22
CA ASP A 302 -2.86 -6.14 -12.73
C ASP A 302 -1.35 -5.91 -12.64
N GLY A 303 -0.89 -4.95 -11.85
CA GLY A 303 0.53 -4.64 -11.75
C GLY A 303 0.98 -3.43 -12.55
N THR A 304 0.13 -2.85 -13.41
CA THR A 304 0.56 -1.66 -14.18
C THR A 304 0.57 -0.38 -13.36
N VAL A 305 1.51 0.48 -13.74
CA VAL A 305 1.68 1.84 -13.24
C VAL A 305 1.31 2.81 -14.36
N ASN A 306 0.06 3.28 -14.35
CA ASN A 306 -0.46 4.15 -15.41
C ASN A 306 -0.75 5.58 -14.94
N TRP A 307 -0.69 5.87 -13.64
CA TRP A 307 -1.05 7.19 -13.10
C TRP A 307 -0.35 8.36 -13.81
N GLN A 308 0.95 8.23 -14.07
CA GLN A 308 1.81 9.19 -14.75
C GLN A 308 1.57 9.31 -16.26
N THR A 309 0.84 8.37 -16.86
CA THR A 309 0.68 8.30 -18.33
C THR A 309 -0.47 9.17 -18.85
N SER A 310 -1.36 9.64 -17.97
CA SER A 310 -2.55 10.41 -18.34
C SER A 310 -2.69 11.68 -17.49
N PRO A 311 -2.74 12.87 -18.12
CA PRO A 311 -3.07 14.12 -17.43
C PRO A 311 -4.41 14.07 -16.69
N GLU A 312 -5.37 13.28 -17.18
CA GLU A 312 -6.68 13.09 -16.56
C GLU A 312 -6.54 12.36 -15.21
N TYR A 313 -5.69 11.33 -15.10
CA TYR A 313 -5.41 10.68 -13.82
C TYR A 313 -4.74 11.64 -12.82
N ILE A 314 -3.80 12.47 -13.28
CA ILE A 314 -3.19 13.50 -12.44
C ILE A 314 -4.24 14.51 -11.94
N SER A 315 -5.08 15.01 -12.85
CA SER A 315 -6.15 15.96 -12.51
C SER A 315 -7.14 15.36 -11.52
N GLN A 316 -7.60 14.14 -11.75
CA GLN A 316 -8.52 13.44 -10.86
C GLN A 316 -7.91 13.23 -9.48
N THR A 317 -6.61 12.94 -9.40
CA THR A 317 -5.89 12.82 -8.11
C THR A 317 -5.89 14.17 -7.36
N LEU A 318 -5.65 15.27 -8.07
CA LEU A 318 -5.71 16.63 -7.50
C LEU A 318 -7.12 17.01 -7.05
N ASP A 319 -8.16 16.60 -7.78
CA ASP A 319 -9.56 16.82 -7.40
C ASP A 319 -9.92 16.09 -6.10
N VAL A 320 -9.39 14.88 -5.89
CA VAL A 320 -9.55 14.14 -4.63
C VAL A 320 -8.85 14.87 -3.48
N ILE A 321 -7.64 15.40 -3.70
CA ILE A 321 -6.93 16.21 -2.70
C ILE A 321 -7.75 17.46 -2.35
N GLU A 322 -8.32 18.15 -3.34
CA GLU A 322 -9.19 19.31 -3.12
C GLU A 322 -10.45 18.94 -2.31
N PHE A 323 -11.08 17.82 -2.65
CA PHE A 323 -12.23 17.29 -1.92
C PHE A 323 -11.90 17.03 -0.44
N LEU A 324 -10.81 16.31 -0.16
CA LEU A 324 -10.38 16.00 1.20
C LEU A 324 -9.96 17.26 1.98
N ALA A 325 -9.19 18.15 1.34
CA ALA A 325 -8.75 19.40 1.96
C ALA A 325 -9.93 20.30 2.31
N SER A 326 -10.87 20.51 1.37
CA SER A 326 -12.04 21.36 1.61
C SER A 326 -12.94 20.83 2.72
N ARG A 327 -13.12 19.51 2.81
CA ARG A 327 -13.96 18.87 3.83
C ARG A 327 -13.37 18.97 5.24
N TYR A 328 -12.09 18.64 5.39
CA TYR A 328 -11.48 18.47 6.72
C TYR A 328 -10.65 19.66 7.21
N ALA A 329 -10.42 20.69 6.37
CA ALA A 329 -9.52 21.81 6.70
C ALA A 329 -9.79 22.50 8.05
N VAL A 330 -11.06 22.59 8.45
CA VAL A 330 -11.46 23.24 9.71
C VAL A 330 -11.67 22.25 10.85
N HIS A 331 -11.54 20.94 10.59
CA HIS A 331 -11.73 19.93 11.61
C HIS A 331 -10.54 19.94 12.59
N PRO A 332 -10.76 20.06 13.92
CA PRO A 332 -9.68 20.21 14.89
C PRO A 332 -8.76 19.00 14.98
N ALA A 333 -9.20 17.83 14.52
CA ALA A 333 -8.37 16.62 14.45
C ALA A 333 -7.44 16.57 13.22
N LEU A 334 -7.63 17.38 12.19
CA LEU A 334 -6.74 17.37 11.02
C LEU A 334 -5.33 17.83 11.43
N LEU A 335 -4.32 17.03 11.11
CA LEU A 335 -2.91 17.40 11.23
C LEU A 335 -2.27 17.60 9.86
N GLY A 336 -2.52 16.71 8.91
CA GLY A 336 -1.92 16.82 7.58
C GLY A 336 -2.65 16.02 6.52
N ILE A 337 -2.28 16.29 5.28
CA ILE A 337 -2.72 15.57 4.09
C ILE A 337 -1.47 15.14 3.35
N GLU A 338 -1.32 13.84 3.14
CA GLU A 338 -0.32 13.25 2.29
C GLU A 338 -0.86 13.09 0.87
N LEU A 339 -0.13 13.66 -0.08
CA LEU A 339 -0.63 13.91 -1.43
C LEU A 339 -0.67 12.64 -2.28
N LEU A 340 0.27 11.71 -2.08
CA LEU A 340 0.35 10.45 -2.80
C LEU A 340 1.31 9.49 -2.08
N ASN A 341 0.84 8.30 -1.75
CA ASN A 341 1.66 7.25 -1.17
C ASN A 341 2.56 6.57 -2.22
N GLU A 342 3.85 6.38 -1.91
CA GLU A 342 4.78 5.48 -2.60
C GLU A 342 4.69 5.40 -4.14
N PRO A 343 4.83 6.51 -4.88
CA PRO A 343 4.96 6.44 -6.34
C PRO A 343 6.17 5.59 -6.76
N SER A 344 6.08 4.77 -7.82
CA SER A 344 7.19 3.91 -8.27
C SER A 344 8.39 4.73 -8.76
N ALA A 345 9.59 4.45 -8.21
CA ALA A 345 10.82 5.09 -8.67
C ALA A 345 11.19 4.70 -10.11
N ALA A 346 10.80 3.50 -10.54
CA ALA A 346 11.07 2.98 -11.87
C ALA A 346 10.16 3.62 -12.93
N ASP A 347 8.88 3.85 -12.60
CA ASP A 347 7.86 4.18 -13.59
C ASP A 347 7.35 5.62 -13.50
N VAL A 348 7.43 6.26 -12.32
CA VAL A 348 6.94 7.62 -12.10
C VAL A 348 8.12 8.60 -12.10
N PRO A 349 8.27 9.43 -13.16
CA PRO A 349 9.39 10.35 -13.25
C PRO A 349 9.16 11.61 -12.40
N LEU A 350 10.26 12.21 -11.93
CA LEU A 350 10.21 13.39 -11.05
C LEU A 350 9.65 14.64 -11.74
N ASP A 351 9.77 14.73 -13.07
CA ASP A 351 9.22 15.84 -13.85
C ASP A 351 7.68 15.81 -13.95
N VAL A 352 7.04 14.67 -13.66
CA VAL A 352 5.59 14.56 -13.43
C VAL A 352 5.27 14.75 -11.95
N LEU A 353 6.00 14.07 -11.07
CA LEU A 353 5.70 14.00 -9.65
C LEU A 353 5.87 15.35 -8.92
N VAL A 354 6.96 16.07 -9.17
CA VAL A 354 7.24 17.35 -8.50
C VAL A 354 6.20 18.43 -8.85
N PRO A 355 5.81 18.63 -10.14
CA PRO A 355 4.70 19.52 -10.47
C PRO A 355 3.37 19.11 -9.84
N PHE A 356 3.06 17.81 -9.76
CA PHE A 356 1.87 17.32 -9.05
C PHE A 356 1.90 17.72 -7.57
N TYR A 357 2.99 17.45 -6.85
CA TYR A 357 3.12 17.84 -5.44
C TYR A 357 3.04 19.35 -5.23
N LYS A 358 3.61 20.17 -6.11
CA LYS A 358 3.48 21.63 -6.06
C LYS A 358 2.04 22.10 -6.25
N GLN A 359 1.26 21.43 -7.10
CA GLN A 359 -0.15 21.72 -7.30
C GLN A 359 -0.98 21.28 -6.08
N GLY A 360 -0.77 20.06 -5.58
CA GLY A 360 -1.41 19.56 -4.37
C GLY A 360 -1.14 20.47 -3.16
N TYR A 361 0.09 20.96 -2.99
CA TYR A 361 0.43 21.95 -1.97
C TYR A 361 -0.43 23.23 -2.07
N LYS A 362 -0.58 23.80 -3.28
CA LYS A 362 -1.40 25.00 -3.51
C LYS A 362 -2.87 24.73 -3.20
N ILE A 363 -3.37 23.54 -3.56
CA ILE A 363 -4.75 23.12 -3.27
C ILE A 363 -4.97 23.05 -1.76
N VAL A 364 -4.11 22.36 -1.01
CA VAL A 364 -4.26 22.29 0.45
C VAL A 364 -4.20 23.69 1.08
N ARG A 365 -3.30 24.56 0.60
CA ARG A 365 -3.17 25.95 1.09
C ARG A 365 -4.38 26.85 0.77
N LYS A 366 -5.21 26.52 -0.22
CA LYS A 366 -6.48 27.20 -0.48
C LYS A 366 -7.46 27.04 0.69
N TYR A 367 -7.40 25.91 1.40
CA TYR A 367 -8.35 25.56 2.46
C TYR A 367 -7.76 25.60 3.87
N SER A 368 -6.47 25.31 4.03
CA SER A 368 -5.81 25.26 5.34
C SER A 368 -4.40 25.86 5.31
N THR A 369 -4.18 26.84 6.19
CA THR A 369 -2.86 27.44 6.45
C THR A 369 -2.04 26.63 7.46
N THR A 370 -2.68 25.74 8.22
CA THR A 370 -2.08 25.02 9.35
C THR A 370 -1.84 23.54 9.07
N ALA A 371 -2.61 22.91 8.18
CA ALA A 371 -2.40 21.51 7.82
C ALA A 371 -1.01 21.30 7.20
N TYR A 372 -0.31 20.27 7.65
CA TYR A 372 0.92 19.81 7.04
C TYR A 372 0.61 19.19 5.66
N VAL A 373 1.43 19.55 4.66
CA VAL A 373 1.39 18.93 3.34
C VAL A 373 2.54 17.94 3.28
N ILE A 374 2.19 16.66 3.18
CA ILE A 374 3.13 15.55 3.22
C ILE A 374 3.29 15.00 1.80
N PHE A 375 4.52 14.72 1.41
CA PHE A 375 4.84 14.13 0.11
C PHE A 375 5.80 12.95 0.30
N CYS A 376 5.36 11.77 -0.14
CA CYS A 376 6.11 10.54 -0.01
C CYS A 376 7.23 10.45 -1.04
N GLN A 377 8.39 9.96 -0.60
CA GLN A 377 9.44 9.52 -1.51
C GLN A 377 8.94 8.42 -2.45
N ARG A 378 9.59 8.27 -3.60
CA ARG A 378 9.28 7.16 -4.49
C ARG A 378 9.72 5.82 -3.87
N ILE A 379 8.93 4.77 -4.06
CA ILE A 379 9.28 3.39 -3.65
C ILE A 379 10.24 2.77 -4.65
N GLY A 380 11.21 2.01 -4.16
CA GLY A 380 12.26 1.37 -4.96
C GLY A 380 13.61 2.10 -4.85
N SER A 381 14.40 2.08 -5.92
CA SER A 381 15.74 2.70 -5.94
C SER A 381 15.67 4.22 -6.13
N ALA A 382 15.12 4.94 -5.17
CA ALA A 382 15.06 6.40 -5.13
C ALA A 382 16.16 7.00 -4.25
N ASP A 383 16.60 8.23 -4.56
CA ASP A 383 17.44 9.01 -3.65
C ASP A 383 16.54 9.62 -2.56
N PRO A 384 16.78 9.34 -1.27
CA PRO A 384 16.01 9.90 -0.15
C PRO A 384 16.03 11.44 -0.07
N PHE A 385 16.97 12.10 -0.76
CA PHE A 385 17.02 13.56 -0.89
C PHE A 385 16.27 14.12 -2.11
N GLU A 386 15.78 13.29 -3.04
CA GLU A 386 15.28 13.73 -4.35
C GLU A 386 14.12 14.73 -4.26
N LEU A 387 13.28 14.62 -3.22
CA LEU A 387 12.18 15.55 -2.94
C LEU A 387 12.53 16.66 -1.96
N TYR A 388 13.61 16.51 -1.19
CA TYR A 388 13.95 17.43 -0.10
C TYR A 388 14.30 18.83 -0.62
N GLN A 389 14.95 18.90 -1.78
CA GLN A 389 15.34 20.15 -2.45
C GLN A 389 14.38 20.56 -3.58
N ALA A 390 13.26 19.86 -3.76
CA ALA A 390 12.31 20.12 -4.84
C ALA A 390 11.51 21.43 -4.67
N ASN A 391 11.63 22.08 -3.51
CA ASN A 391 10.93 23.33 -3.14
C ASN A 391 9.42 23.23 -3.38
N ILE A 392 8.80 22.14 -2.87
CA ILE A 392 7.37 21.84 -3.06
C ILE A 392 6.46 22.95 -2.48
N GLY A 393 6.85 23.50 -1.33
CA GLY A 393 6.08 24.54 -0.64
C GLY A 393 6.94 25.29 0.38
N SER A 394 6.45 26.43 0.87
CA SER A 394 7.23 27.36 1.70
C SER A 394 7.05 27.17 3.21
N SER A 395 6.04 26.39 3.64
CA SER A 395 5.68 26.23 5.06
C SER A 395 4.86 24.96 5.29
N ASN A 396 4.99 24.39 6.50
CA ASN A 396 4.32 23.16 6.94
C ASN A 396 4.40 22.04 5.88
N THR A 397 5.60 21.84 5.34
CA THR A 397 5.92 20.77 4.40
C THR A 397 6.64 19.64 5.12
N VAL A 398 6.35 18.41 4.71
CA VAL A 398 6.89 17.19 5.31
C VAL A 398 7.26 16.23 4.18
N VAL A 399 8.46 15.66 4.23
CA VAL A 399 8.83 14.52 3.39
C VAL A 399 8.53 13.23 4.17
N ASP A 400 7.86 12.29 3.53
CA ASP A 400 7.60 10.96 4.09
C ASP A 400 8.60 9.93 3.55
N LEU A 401 9.13 9.11 4.46
CA LEU A 401 10.12 8.07 4.22
C LEU A 401 9.60 6.78 4.84
N HIS A 402 9.61 5.71 4.04
CA HIS A 402 9.19 4.39 4.48
C HIS A 402 10.42 3.52 4.70
N TYR A 403 10.58 3.00 5.91
CA TYR A 403 11.73 2.21 6.31
C TYR A 403 11.34 0.81 6.70
N TYR A 404 11.70 -0.12 5.82
CA TYR A 404 11.63 -1.55 6.05
C TYR A 404 13.04 -2.14 6.05
N ASN A 405 13.29 -3.08 6.97
CA ASN A 405 14.42 -4.01 6.91
C ASN A 405 13.95 -5.34 6.28
N LEU A 406 13.19 -5.20 5.20
CA LEU A 406 12.50 -6.23 4.44
C LEU A 406 12.56 -5.83 2.96
N PHE A 407 12.12 -6.74 2.08
CA PHE A 407 11.91 -6.48 0.65
C PHE A 407 13.16 -6.20 -0.21
N ASP A 408 14.35 -6.21 0.41
CA ASP A 408 15.65 -6.21 -0.27
C ASP A 408 16.44 -7.45 0.15
N ARG A 409 17.04 -8.15 -0.83
CA ARG A 409 17.87 -9.35 -0.60
C ARG A 409 19.07 -9.08 0.31
N TYR A 410 19.46 -7.82 0.48
CA TYR A 410 20.44 -7.39 1.45
C TYR A 410 20.08 -7.84 2.87
N PHE A 411 18.80 -7.80 3.24
CA PHE A 411 18.33 -8.15 4.58
C PHE A 411 18.21 -9.66 4.82
N ASP A 412 18.15 -10.49 3.78
CA ASP A 412 17.98 -11.96 3.86
C ASP A 412 19.08 -12.65 4.69
N LYS A 413 20.25 -12.03 4.76
CA LYS A 413 21.45 -12.62 5.38
C LYS A 413 21.84 -11.95 6.69
N LEU A 414 21.15 -10.90 7.11
CA LEU A 414 21.51 -10.16 8.30
C LEU A 414 21.05 -10.89 9.56
N THR A 415 21.94 -10.99 10.53
CA THR A 415 21.62 -11.39 11.91
C THR A 415 20.82 -10.30 12.63
N SER A 416 20.27 -10.60 13.82
CA SER A 416 19.59 -9.62 14.68
C SER A 416 20.49 -8.41 14.97
N LEU A 417 21.77 -8.67 15.31
CA LEU A 417 22.74 -7.61 15.60
C LEU A 417 23.06 -6.76 14.37
N GLU A 418 23.20 -7.36 13.19
CA GLU A 418 23.48 -6.62 11.96
C GLU A 418 22.29 -5.76 11.54
N ASN A 419 21.06 -6.23 11.74
CA ASN A 419 19.85 -5.40 11.56
C ASN A 419 19.88 -4.18 12.49
N VAL A 420 20.16 -4.36 13.78
CA VAL A 420 20.30 -3.26 14.74
C VAL A 420 21.41 -2.28 14.31
N GLN A 421 22.56 -2.80 13.90
CA GLN A 421 23.67 -1.96 13.41
C GLN A 421 23.29 -1.19 12.14
N PHE A 422 22.49 -1.77 11.25
CA PHE A 422 22.00 -1.11 10.05
C PHE A 422 21.15 0.10 10.39
N ILE A 423 20.26 0.00 11.40
CA ILE A 423 19.43 1.13 11.84
C ILE A 423 20.32 2.30 12.32
N TYR A 424 21.32 2.04 13.15
CA TYR A 424 22.24 3.08 13.64
C TYR A 424 23.17 3.64 12.55
N LYS A 425 23.71 2.79 11.68
CA LYS A 425 24.70 3.25 10.67
C LYS A 425 24.05 3.92 9.47
N SER A 426 22.91 3.38 9.02
CA SER A 426 22.23 3.82 7.80
C SER A 426 21.07 4.77 8.11
N ARG A 427 20.01 4.27 8.77
CA ARG A 427 18.78 5.03 8.97
C ARG A 427 18.98 6.27 9.85
N GLN A 428 19.77 6.16 10.93
CA GLN A 428 20.06 7.31 11.79
C GLN A 428 20.85 8.39 11.04
N SER A 429 21.90 8.00 10.31
CA SER A 429 22.71 8.93 9.52
C SER A 429 21.85 9.66 8.48
N GLN A 430 20.94 8.95 7.82
CA GLN A 430 20.01 9.50 6.85
C GLN A 430 19.04 10.52 7.48
N ILE A 431 18.39 10.16 8.60
CA ILE A 431 17.50 11.06 9.33
C ILE A 431 18.26 12.30 9.82
N GLN A 432 19.48 12.13 10.34
CA GLN A 432 20.31 13.25 10.79
C GLN A 432 20.69 14.18 9.65
N ALA A 433 21.09 13.63 8.49
CA ALA A 433 21.44 14.41 7.32
C ALA A 433 20.24 15.20 6.78
N LEU A 434 19.07 14.57 6.70
CA LEU A 434 17.84 15.25 6.27
C LEU A 434 17.42 16.33 7.27
N ASN A 435 17.33 16.01 8.57
CA ASN A 435 17.00 17.01 9.60
C ASN A 435 17.97 18.20 9.64
N SER A 436 19.24 17.99 9.27
CA SER A 436 20.25 19.06 9.22
C SER A 436 20.20 19.86 7.92
N ALA A 437 19.59 19.30 6.87
CA ALA A 437 19.34 20.01 5.63
C ALA A 437 18.16 20.97 5.86
N ASN A 438 18.36 22.24 5.54
CA ASN A 438 17.34 23.28 5.65
C ASN A 438 16.21 23.02 4.64
N GLY A 439 15.15 22.31 5.05
CA GLY A 439 14.07 21.87 4.17
C GLY A 439 12.83 21.37 4.92
N PRO A 440 12.00 20.51 4.29
CA PRO A 440 10.76 20.01 4.92
C PRO A 440 11.04 19.18 6.17
N LEU A 441 10.04 19.07 7.06
CA LEU A 441 10.17 18.16 8.20
C LEU A 441 10.25 16.70 7.72
N VAL A 442 10.89 15.83 8.50
CA VAL A 442 11.10 14.43 8.18
C VAL A 442 10.10 13.57 8.93
N PHE A 443 9.33 12.77 8.21
CA PHE A 443 8.41 11.78 8.75
C PHE A 443 8.87 10.37 8.36
N VAL A 444 8.90 9.45 9.32
CA VAL A 444 9.02 8.02 9.04
C VAL A 444 7.60 7.44 9.06
N GLY A 445 6.86 7.63 7.97
CA GLY A 445 5.42 7.34 7.89
C GLY A 445 5.08 5.86 7.87
N GLU A 446 6.06 5.01 7.54
CA GLU A 446 5.90 3.57 7.66
C GLU A 446 7.19 2.89 8.13
N TRP A 447 7.04 2.01 9.12
CA TRP A 447 8.05 1.09 9.64
C TRP A 447 7.38 0.02 10.50
N VAL A 448 8.07 -1.11 10.75
CA VAL A 448 7.49 -2.29 11.42
C VAL A 448 8.48 -2.96 12.35
N ASN A 449 7.96 -3.80 13.26
CA ASN A 449 8.81 -4.63 14.12
C ASN A 449 9.04 -6.04 13.53
N GLU A 450 8.97 -6.16 12.21
CA GLU A 450 9.22 -7.39 11.46
C GLU A 450 10.52 -7.29 10.64
N TRP A 451 11.16 -8.43 10.42
CA TRP A 451 12.42 -8.57 9.68
C TRP A 451 12.58 -9.98 9.10
N ASN A 452 13.62 -10.24 8.32
CA ASN A 452 13.88 -11.55 7.72
C ASN A 452 14.52 -12.59 8.69
N VAL A 453 14.74 -12.23 9.97
CA VAL A 453 15.34 -13.14 10.96
C VAL A 453 14.32 -14.18 11.45
N THR A 454 14.50 -15.44 11.03
CA THR A 454 13.52 -16.52 11.27
C THR A 454 13.47 -17.07 12.69
N ASN A 455 14.51 -16.86 13.51
CA ASN A 455 14.63 -17.39 14.88
C ASN A 455 14.85 -16.29 15.92
N GLY A 456 14.37 -15.07 15.67
CA GLY A 456 14.49 -13.96 16.63
C GLY A 456 13.79 -14.27 17.95
N SER A 457 14.50 -14.13 19.06
CA SER A 457 13.92 -14.23 20.40
C SER A 457 13.08 -12.99 20.71
N LEU A 458 12.24 -13.06 21.76
CA LEU A 458 11.52 -11.88 22.26
C LEU A 458 12.49 -10.70 22.55
N ALA A 459 13.67 -10.99 23.10
CA ALA A 459 14.67 -9.97 23.40
C ALA A 459 15.23 -9.34 22.12
N ASP A 460 15.40 -10.11 21.04
CA ASP A 460 15.84 -9.58 19.74
C ASP A 460 14.80 -8.59 19.18
N TYR A 461 13.52 -8.95 19.19
CA TYR A 461 12.44 -8.06 18.75
C TYR A 461 12.29 -6.81 19.62
N GLN A 462 12.49 -6.94 20.93
CA GLN A 462 12.49 -5.80 21.85
C GLN A 462 13.66 -4.86 21.55
N ASP A 463 14.85 -5.40 21.31
CA ASP A 463 16.03 -4.59 20.99
C ASP A 463 15.87 -3.89 19.65
N PHE A 464 15.38 -4.60 18.63
CA PHE A 464 15.09 -4.02 17.32
C PHE A 464 14.06 -2.91 17.36
N GLY A 465 12.90 -3.17 17.98
CA GLY A 465 11.84 -2.18 18.15
C GLY A 465 12.31 -0.96 18.95
N ARG A 466 13.10 -1.17 20.02
CA ARG A 466 13.69 -0.08 20.81
C ARG A 466 14.63 0.77 19.96
N VAL A 467 15.54 0.18 19.20
CA VAL A 467 16.52 0.91 18.38
C VAL A 467 15.83 1.68 17.25
N GLN A 468 14.83 1.08 16.61
CA GLN A 468 13.98 1.77 15.63
C GLN A 468 13.28 2.97 16.28
N LEU A 469 12.62 2.80 17.43
CA LEU A 469 12.00 3.92 18.16
C LEU A 469 13.03 5.00 18.53
N ASP A 470 14.20 4.64 19.04
CA ASP A 470 15.25 5.59 19.41
C ASP A 470 15.69 6.44 18.21
N VAL A 471 15.86 5.82 17.04
CA VAL A 471 16.30 6.50 15.81
C VAL A 471 15.16 7.27 15.14
N TYR A 472 13.98 6.68 15.01
CA TYR A 472 12.84 7.30 14.33
C TYR A 472 12.20 8.41 15.16
N ASN A 473 12.31 8.37 16.49
CA ASN A 473 11.94 9.51 17.35
C ASN A 473 12.75 10.77 17.03
N ALA A 474 13.92 10.66 16.38
CA ALA A 474 14.72 11.81 15.97
C ALA A 474 14.20 12.50 14.71
N ALA A 475 13.32 11.87 13.93
CA ALA A 475 12.69 12.49 12.76
C ALA A 475 11.94 13.76 13.17
N SER A 476 12.15 14.87 12.45
CA SER A 476 11.68 16.19 12.89
C SER A 476 10.16 16.34 12.91
N PHE A 477 9.42 15.56 12.12
CA PHE A 477 7.98 15.42 12.21
C PHE A 477 7.57 14.28 13.16
N GLY A 478 8.21 13.11 13.04
CA GLY A 478 7.96 11.94 13.88
C GLY A 478 7.89 10.64 13.08
N TRP A 479 7.08 9.68 13.54
CA TRP A 479 6.95 8.37 12.90
C TRP A 479 5.52 7.81 12.98
N SER A 480 5.20 6.86 12.10
CA SER A 480 3.97 6.08 12.11
C SER A 480 4.23 4.59 11.87
N TYR A 481 3.78 3.74 12.79
CA TYR A 481 3.98 2.29 12.68
C TYR A 481 2.99 1.66 11.71
N TRP A 482 3.41 0.70 10.88
CA TRP A 482 2.55 -0.03 9.94
C TRP A 482 2.28 -1.47 10.43
N THR A 483 1.12 -1.82 10.98
CA THR A 483 -0.16 -1.10 11.08
C THR A 483 -0.84 -1.46 12.42
N LEU A 484 -2.00 -0.87 12.73
CA LEU A 484 -2.69 -1.10 14.00
C LEU A 484 -3.06 -2.57 14.21
N LYS A 485 -3.63 -3.23 13.19
CA LYS A 485 -4.09 -4.62 13.24
C LYS A 485 -3.65 -5.36 11.99
N CYS A 486 -3.14 -6.57 12.16
CA CYS A 486 -2.70 -7.42 11.06
C CYS A 486 -2.75 -8.90 11.48
N GLU A 487 -3.05 -9.80 10.52
CA GLU A 487 -2.96 -11.23 10.80
C GLU A 487 -1.51 -11.68 11.11
N LYS A 488 -0.52 -10.96 10.56
CA LYS A 488 0.91 -11.18 10.85
C LYS A 488 1.31 -10.45 12.13
N LYS A 489 1.68 -11.22 13.15
CA LYS A 489 1.95 -10.75 14.52
C LYS A 489 2.86 -9.52 14.63
N HIS A 490 4.04 -9.51 14.01
CA HIS A 490 4.98 -8.38 14.16
C HIS A 490 4.73 -7.21 13.20
N TRP A 491 3.68 -7.32 12.37
CA TRP A 491 3.07 -6.20 11.63
C TRP A 491 1.89 -5.61 12.40
N ASP A 492 1.36 -6.32 13.40
CA ASP A 492 0.25 -5.88 14.23
C ASP A 492 0.78 -5.12 15.46
N PHE A 493 0.55 -3.81 15.46
CA PHE A 493 0.98 -2.92 16.54
C PHE A 493 0.30 -3.27 17.87
N GLU A 494 -1.01 -3.48 17.86
CA GLU A 494 -1.79 -3.79 19.07
C GLU A 494 -1.29 -5.08 19.73
N TRP A 495 -1.09 -6.12 18.93
CA TRP A 495 -0.53 -7.40 19.35
C TRP A 495 0.90 -7.22 19.86
N SER A 496 1.76 -6.49 19.13
CA SER A 496 3.16 -6.29 19.50
C SER A 496 3.31 -5.58 20.85
N VAL A 497 2.48 -4.57 21.10
CA VAL A 497 2.45 -3.86 22.39
C VAL A 497 1.89 -4.75 23.50
N ARG A 498 0.77 -5.44 23.27
CA ARG A 498 0.13 -6.31 24.28
C ARG A 498 0.98 -7.51 24.68
N ASN A 499 1.78 -8.03 23.75
CA ASN A 499 2.66 -9.18 23.97
C ASN A 499 4.10 -8.78 24.28
N ASN A 500 4.35 -7.49 24.55
CA ASN A 500 5.65 -6.97 24.98
C ASN A 500 6.79 -7.15 23.94
N TYR A 501 6.45 -7.28 22.65
CA TYR A 501 7.42 -7.29 21.54
C TYR A 501 7.86 -5.88 21.15
N LEU A 502 6.97 -4.89 21.30
CA LEU A 502 7.28 -3.47 21.10
C LEU A 502 7.02 -2.69 22.40
N GLN A 503 8.09 -2.16 22.99
CA GLN A 503 8.02 -1.42 24.26
C GLN A 503 8.04 0.08 24.00
N LEU A 504 6.87 0.71 24.10
CA LEU A 504 6.77 2.16 24.06
C LEU A 504 7.28 2.71 25.40
N GLN A 505 8.25 3.63 25.36
CA GLN A 505 8.75 4.23 26.59
C GLN A 505 7.60 4.94 27.35
N PRO A 506 7.51 4.79 28.68
CA PRO A 506 6.53 5.51 29.47
C PRO A 506 6.78 7.02 29.37
N GLY A 507 6.01 7.70 28.53
CA GLY A 507 5.85 9.13 28.67
C GLY A 507 5.12 9.41 29.97
N VAL A 508 5.67 10.30 30.81
CA VAL A 508 5.02 10.82 32.03
C VAL A 508 3.68 11.47 31.64
N TYR A 509 2.60 10.70 31.60
CA TYR A 509 1.27 11.22 31.30
C TYR A 509 0.24 10.58 32.22
N VAL A 510 0.21 11.07 33.45
CA VAL A 510 -0.97 10.99 34.33
C VAL A 510 -1.95 12.07 33.85
N GLY A 511 -2.65 11.80 32.74
CA GLY A 511 -3.83 12.54 32.33
C GLY A 511 -5.06 11.86 32.91
N ASN A 512 -5.87 12.58 33.69
CA ASN A 512 -7.11 12.06 34.27
C ASN A 512 -7.97 11.32 33.23
N SER A 513 -8.32 10.07 33.54
CA SER A 513 -9.17 9.20 32.72
C SER A 513 -10.40 9.94 32.13
N PRO A 514 -10.58 9.96 30.79
CA PRO A 514 -11.72 10.61 30.13
C PRO A 514 -13.09 9.98 30.39
N ARG A 515 -13.18 8.85 31.13
CA ARG A 515 -14.45 8.15 31.39
C ARG A 515 -15.55 9.07 31.95
N LYS A 516 -15.18 10.13 32.68
CA LYS A 516 -16.15 11.12 33.19
C LYS A 516 -16.64 12.14 32.16
N ARG A 517 -15.91 12.41 31.08
CA ARG A 517 -16.31 13.37 30.02
C ARG A 517 -17.17 12.72 28.94
N ILE A 518 -16.88 11.46 28.61
CA ILE A 518 -17.54 10.69 27.55
C ILE A 518 -18.99 10.31 27.92
N SER A 519 -19.27 10.05 29.22
CA SER A 519 -20.64 9.76 29.69
C SER A 519 -21.66 10.87 29.40
N ARG A 520 -21.23 12.13 29.23
CA ARG A 520 -22.11 13.24 28.86
C ARG A 520 -22.27 13.42 27.35
N VAL A 521 -21.28 13.02 26.55
CA VAL A 521 -21.31 13.20 25.08
C VAL A 521 -22.03 12.05 24.38
N ILE A 522 -21.85 10.81 24.84
CA ILE A 522 -22.61 9.65 24.33
C ILE A 522 -24.11 9.79 24.65
N LEU A 523 -24.46 10.37 25.81
CA LEU A 523 -25.86 10.64 26.17
C LEU A 523 -26.51 11.72 25.28
N LEU A 524 -25.73 12.65 24.72
CA LEU A 524 -26.24 13.71 23.85
C LEU A 524 -26.36 13.24 22.38
N LEU A 525 -25.45 12.39 21.90
CA LEU A 525 -25.53 11.82 20.55
C LEU A 525 -26.55 10.69 20.44
N GLY A 526 -26.75 9.89 21.49
CA GLY A 526 -27.77 8.83 21.52
C GLY A 526 -29.22 9.34 21.54
N VAL A 527 -29.45 10.60 21.94
CA VAL A 527 -30.80 11.20 21.96
C VAL A 527 -31.14 11.88 20.63
N ALA A 528 -30.14 12.29 19.84
CA ALA A 528 -30.37 12.91 18.52
C ALA A 528 -30.76 11.90 17.42
N CYS A 529 -30.47 10.61 17.59
CA CYS A 529 -30.80 9.57 16.60
C CYS A 529 -32.16 8.87 16.83
N ILE A 530 -33.02 9.39 17.71
CA ILE A 530 -34.39 8.87 17.92
C ILE A 530 -35.47 9.80 17.34
N TRP A 531 -35.10 10.97 16.82
CA TRP A 531 -36.02 11.86 16.11
C TRP A 531 -35.34 12.45 14.87
N ILE A 532 -35.43 11.74 13.75
CA ILE A 532 -35.70 12.20 12.36
C ILE A 532 -35.83 10.95 11.49
#